data_AF-K3WGN8-F1
#
_entry.id   AF-K3WGN8-F1
#
_cell.length_a   1.000
_cell.length_b   1.000
_cell.length_c   1.000
_cell.angle_alpha   90.00
_cell.angle_beta   90.00
_cell.angle_gamma   90.00
#
_symmetry.space_group_name_H-M   'P 1'
#
loop_
_entity.id
_entity.type
_entity.pdbx_description
1 polymer ?
#
loop_
_entity_poly.entity_id
_entity_poly.type
_entity_poly.pdbx_seq_one_letter_code
_entity_poly.pdbx_strand_id
1 'polypeptide(L)'
;MGNVWSLFQDDKQLFNKSTHLSYAGASAGESNHLHDGGYSSKFAFYQAMKQAVSRMQFAKASSSKAPGGSSGDMEKNDHAHVNFMLAHWPREMDVVYDCNEDFPFTVPIHSELTMGQVTESLMSESLLAQVTSHEEAVLKGLSENKLSSSEAIHNALRELGEKVRDRDTLLRIIAKYPRASRLYMHQQLHACSEVESAFRLYLLDRDYARAGLTVGKLAYGEQASLVKKTKRLQEMSTLLQHSLDQTSPCNDSNATKPGRSDRSAVEASRAKDSFNKVMTDEMVSLLAYQTNLQYELEVENLVGSSLIETLHKLFALYPTHATALVRAVDLAEEFEVHPRQFSWALLKVLAQTEQWQTLLIVTAGARPAIGYIPIIELLLDKDHADLAQDLLALIDAPQERLEIMALIAKHHASGGGSSEREISMPVTP
;
A
#
# COMPACT_ATOMS: atom_id res chain seq x y z
N MET A 1 -2.60 1.22 4.08
CA MET A 1 -2.49 1.48 2.62
C MET A 1 -2.40 2.99 2.42
N GLY A 2 -1.30 3.60 2.87
CA GLY A 2 -1.03 5.04 2.72
C GLY A 2 -0.03 5.30 1.60
N ASN A 3 -0.25 4.74 0.41
CA ASN A 3 0.49 5.18 -0.78
C ASN A 3 -0.36 6.23 -1.50
N VAL A 4 0.23 7.41 -1.75
CA VAL A 4 0.09 8.46 -2.81
C VAL A 4 -1.18 8.54 -3.67
N TRP A 5 -1.92 7.46 -3.79
CA TRP A 5 -3.15 7.22 -4.52
C TRP A 5 -4.44 7.51 -3.75
N SER A 6 -4.37 8.00 -2.50
CA SER A 6 -5.55 8.39 -1.71
C SER A 6 -6.37 9.53 -2.32
N LEU A 7 -5.91 10.09 -3.45
CA LEU A 7 -6.52 11.18 -4.21
C LEU A 7 -6.80 10.80 -5.68
N PHE A 8 -7.22 9.56 -5.95
CA PHE A 8 -7.89 9.30 -7.21
C PHE A 8 -9.24 10.04 -7.22
N GLN A 9 -9.31 11.15 -7.95
CA GLN A 9 -10.45 12.06 -8.01
C GLN A 9 -11.08 12.12 -9.41
N ASP A 10 -10.67 11.23 -10.33
CA ASP A 10 -11.21 11.20 -11.70
C ASP A 10 -12.37 10.22 -11.81
N ASP A 11 -13.57 10.71 -11.52
CA ASP A 11 -14.81 9.93 -11.35
C ASP A 11 -15.35 9.25 -12.63
N LYS A 12 -14.67 9.36 -13.78
CA LYS A 12 -15.27 9.03 -15.08
C LYS A 12 -14.55 7.97 -15.91
N GLN A 13 -13.32 7.61 -15.58
CA GLN A 13 -12.54 6.62 -16.35
C GLN A 13 -12.15 5.42 -15.48
N LEU A 14 -12.08 4.25 -16.11
CA LEU A 14 -11.48 3.08 -15.46
C LEU A 14 -10.04 3.41 -15.09
N PHE A 15 -9.64 3.06 -13.87
CA PHE A 15 -8.32 3.38 -13.38
C PHE A 15 -7.26 2.69 -14.22
N ASN A 16 -6.37 3.48 -14.82
CA ASN A 16 -5.18 3.00 -15.50
C ASN A 16 -3.94 3.60 -14.84
N LYS A 17 -3.17 2.76 -14.15
CA LYS A 17 -1.98 3.19 -13.41
C LYS A 17 -0.95 3.93 -14.30
N SER A 18 -0.75 3.45 -15.53
CA SER A 18 0.24 4.00 -16.46
C SER A 18 -0.04 5.44 -16.90
N THR A 19 -1.32 5.84 -17.00
CA THR A 19 -1.69 7.20 -17.41
C THR A 19 -1.47 8.21 -16.28
N HIS A 20 -1.71 7.81 -15.03
CA HIS A 20 -1.49 8.65 -13.85
C HIS A 20 -0.02 8.74 -13.41
N LEU A 21 0.79 7.76 -13.80
CA LEU A 21 2.24 7.77 -13.57
C LEU A 21 3.05 8.32 -14.74
N SER A 22 2.37 8.89 -15.75
CA SER A 22 3.06 9.54 -16.85
C SER A 22 3.95 10.65 -16.30
N TYR A 23 5.26 10.44 -16.40
CA TYR A 23 6.26 11.41 -15.99
C TYR A 23 6.09 12.61 -16.93
N ALA A 24 5.62 13.75 -16.42
CA ALA A 24 5.38 14.96 -17.20
C ALA A 24 6.71 15.60 -17.63
N GLY A 25 7.40 14.95 -18.57
CA GLY A 25 8.53 15.49 -19.30
C GLY A 25 8.24 15.72 -20.79
N ALA A 26 7.02 15.42 -21.27
CA ALA A 26 6.74 15.41 -22.70
C ALA A 26 5.55 16.27 -23.17
N SER A 27 4.56 16.63 -22.35
CA SER A 27 3.47 17.49 -22.82
C SER A 27 2.64 18.13 -21.71
N ALA A 28 3.02 19.34 -21.28
CA ALA A 28 2.09 20.40 -20.90
C ALA A 28 2.93 21.64 -20.62
N GLY A 29 2.88 22.62 -21.52
CA GLY A 29 3.47 23.92 -21.27
C GLY A 29 2.71 24.59 -20.14
N GLU A 30 3.33 24.66 -18.97
CA GLU A 30 3.12 25.75 -18.03
C GLU A 30 4.38 25.87 -17.15
N SER A 31 5.01 27.02 -17.32
CA SER A 31 6.23 27.45 -16.66
C SER A 31 6.07 27.52 -15.14
N ASN A 32 6.89 26.77 -14.42
CA ASN A 32 7.55 27.31 -13.24
C ASN A 32 8.98 26.76 -13.17
N HIS A 33 9.92 27.68 -13.37
CA HIS A 33 11.35 27.48 -13.17
C HIS A 33 11.61 26.97 -11.75
N LEU A 34 12.07 25.73 -11.60
CA LEU A 34 13.22 25.30 -10.80
C LEU A 34 13.30 23.76 -10.80
N HIS A 35 14.46 23.24 -11.25
CA HIS A 35 14.88 21.83 -11.30
C HIS A 35 14.22 20.91 -12.35
N ASP A 36 14.37 21.25 -13.64
CA ASP A 36 14.22 20.26 -14.72
C ASP A 36 15.50 19.42 -14.83
N GLY A 37 15.47 18.23 -14.22
CA GLY A 37 16.64 17.40 -13.96
C GLY A 37 16.57 16.02 -14.62
N GLY A 38 17.04 15.92 -15.86
CA GLY A 38 17.96 14.85 -16.28
C GLY A 38 17.42 13.68 -17.11
N TYR A 39 16.16 13.26 -16.95
CA TYR A 39 15.66 12.08 -17.66
C TYR A 39 14.43 12.38 -18.52
N SER A 40 14.51 12.02 -19.80
CA SER A 40 13.40 12.13 -20.76
C SER A 40 12.24 11.19 -20.42
N SER A 41 12.48 10.12 -19.65
CA SER A 41 11.46 9.17 -19.22
C SER A 41 11.85 8.44 -17.94
N LYS A 42 10.85 7.91 -17.23
CA LYS A 42 11.02 7.01 -16.09
C LYS A 42 11.86 5.77 -16.43
N PHE A 43 11.67 5.23 -17.63
CA PHE A 43 12.46 4.10 -18.13
C PHE A 43 13.95 4.46 -18.20
N ALA A 44 14.29 5.65 -18.72
CA ALA A 44 15.68 6.10 -18.79
C ALA A 44 16.33 6.22 -17.40
N PHE A 45 15.57 6.69 -16.40
CA PHE A 45 16.04 6.75 -15.01
C PHE A 45 16.37 5.35 -14.47
N TYR A 46 15.45 4.39 -14.57
CA TYR A 46 15.68 3.05 -14.04
C TYR A 46 16.76 2.29 -14.81
N GLN A 47 16.91 2.49 -16.11
CA GLN A 47 18.02 1.93 -16.87
C GLN A 47 19.38 2.47 -16.42
N ALA A 48 19.50 3.77 -16.18
CA ALA A 48 20.71 4.37 -15.64
C ALA A 48 21.03 3.82 -14.23
N MET A 49 20.01 3.71 -13.38
CA MET A 49 20.13 3.10 -12.05
C MET A 49 20.61 1.65 -12.12
N LYS A 50 20.04 0.82 -13.00
CA LYS A 50 20.49 -0.57 -13.18
C LYS A 50 21.97 -0.63 -13.58
N GLN A 51 22.38 0.20 -14.55
CA GLN A 51 23.78 0.26 -14.97
C GLN A 51 24.72 0.68 -13.82
N ALA A 52 24.33 1.68 -13.04
CA ALA A 52 25.10 2.13 -11.88
C ALA A 52 25.27 1.01 -10.85
N VAL A 53 24.17 0.35 -10.48
CA VAL A 53 24.18 -0.72 -9.48
C VAL A 53 24.93 -1.96 -9.98
N SER A 54 24.78 -2.35 -11.24
CA SER A 54 25.55 -3.48 -11.81
C SER A 54 27.06 -3.22 -11.73
N ARG A 55 27.53 -2.01 -12.05
CA ARG A 55 28.95 -1.64 -11.93
C ARG A 55 29.45 -1.79 -10.49
N MET A 56 28.64 -1.40 -9.52
CA MET A 56 28.96 -1.57 -8.09
C MET A 56 29.08 -3.02 -7.67
N GLN A 57 28.19 -3.88 -8.15
CA GLN A 57 28.25 -5.31 -7.83
C GLN A 57 29.54 -5.95 -8.35
N PHE A 58 29.95 -5.62 -9.58
CA PHE A 58 31.22 -6.09 -10.13
C PHE A 58 32.41 -5.58 -9.31
N ALA A 59 32.39 -4.32 -8.87
CA ALA A 59 33.44 -3.77 -8.02
C ALA A 59 33.53 -4.51 -6.67
N LYS A 60 32.40 -4.73 -5.98
CA LYS A 60 32.36 -5.44 -4.68
C LYS A 60 32.76 -6.91 -4.80
N ALA A 61 32.37 -7.59 -5.88
CA ALA A 61 32.77 -8.98 -6.15
C ALA A 61 34.26 -9.12 -6.49
N SER A 62 34.88 -8.07 -7.04
CA SER A 62 36.31 -8.05 -7.34
C SER A 62 37.16 -7.78 -6.08
N SER A 63 36.66 -7.00 -5.12
CA SER A 63 37.38 -6.70 -3.88
C SER A 63 37.34 -7.84 -2.86
N SER A 64 36.29 -8.66 -2.84
CA SER A 64 36.14 -9.78 -1.89
C SER A 64 37.02 -11.01 -2.20
N LYS A 65 37.73 -11.03 -3.34
CA LYS A 65 38.62 -12.13 -3.74
C LYS A 65 40.09 -11.96 -3.29
N ALA A 66 40.42 -10.93 -2.52
CA ALA A 66 41.77 -10.76 -1.97
C ALA A 66 42.02 -11.76 -0.82
N PRO A 67 43.02 -12.67 -0.92
CA PRO A 67 43.23 -13.71 0.08
C PRO A 67 44.11 -13.16 1.22
N GLY A 68 43.52 -12.90 2.38
CA GLY A 68 44.27 -12.71 3.62
C GLY A 68 43.84 -11.51 4.44
N GLY A 69 42.92 -11.73 5.37
CA GLY A 69 42.62 -10.77 6.44
C GLY A 69 41.26 -11.04 7.06
N SER A 70 41.26 -11.41 8.34
CA SER A 70 40.26 -11.19 9.42
C SER A 70 38.85 -10.60 9.11
N SER A 71 38.20 -10.88 7.97
CA SER A 71 36.90 -10.27 7.59
C SER A 71 35.69 -10.97 8.20
N GLY A 72 35.83 -12.22 8.62
CA GLY A 72 34.70 -13.06 9.04
C GLY A 72 33.97 -12.58 10.29
N ASP A 73 34.64 -11.86 11.20
CA ASP A 73 34.00 -11.33 12.41
C ASP A 73 33.27 -10.00 12.14
N MET A 74 33.76 -9.20 11.20
CA MET A 74 33.11 -7.95 10.79
C MET A 74 31.84 -8.23 9.97
N GLU A 75 31.91 -9.16 9.01
CA GLU A 75 30.74 -9.58 8.22
C GLU A 75 29.63 -10.15 9.10
N LYS A 76 29.96 -10.98 10.11
CA LYS A 76 28.97 -11.50 11.05
C LYS A 76 28.28 -10.41 11.87
N ASN A 77 29.02 -9.37 12.26
CA ASN A 77 28.46 -8.24 13.00
C ASN A 77 27.49 -7.43 12.11
N ASP A 78 27.86 -7.21 10.84
CA ASP A 78 27.00 -6.53 9.87
C ASP A 78 25.72 -7.34 9.59
N HIS A 79 25.83 -8.67 9.46
CA HIS A 79 24.67 -9.57 9.33
C HIS A 79 23.74 -9.50 10.55
N ALA A 80 24.29 -9.52 11.76
CA ALA A 80 23.51 -9.42 12.99
C ALA A 80 22.81 -8.05 13.10
N HIS A 81 23.52 -6.97 12.78
CA HIS A 81 22.98 -5.62 12.80
C HIS A 81 21.84 -5.44 11.79
N VAL A 82 22.03 -5.89 10.55
CA VAL A 82 21.01 -5.80 9.50
C VAL A 82 19.78 -6.64 9.86
N ASN A 83 19.95 -7.86 10.36
CA ASN A 83 18.84 -8.69 10.82
C ASN A 83 18.08 -8.03 11.99
N PHE A 84 18.80 -7.42 12.92
CA PHE A 84 18.20 -6.65 14.00
C PHE A 84 17.38 -5.47 13.47
N MET A 85 17.92 -4.69 12.53
CA MET A 85 17.21 -3.59 11.89
C MET A 85 15.96 -4.04 11.15
N LEU A 86 16.01 -5.16 10.44
CA LEU A 86 14.85 -5.70 9.71
C LEU A 86 13.75 -6.18 10.66
N ALA A 87 14.14 -6.84 11.76
CA ALA A 87 13.20 -7.30 12.77
C ALA A 87 12.50 -6.15 13.51
N HIS A 88 13.19 -5.02 13.70
CA HIS A 88 12.68 -3.83 14.39
C HIS A 88 12.32 -2.69 13.43
N TRP A 89 12.18 -3.00 12.13
CA TRP A 89 11.84 -1.98 11.15
C TRP A 89 10.44 -1.43 11.48
N PRO A 90 10.27 -0.11 11.69
CA PRO A 90 8.98 0.46 12.00
C PRO A 90 7.98 0.13 10.89
N ARG A 91 6.94 -0.62 11.20
CA ARG A 91 5.91 -0.93 10.21
C ARG A 91 5.08 0.32 10.00
N GLU A 92 4.67 0.57 8.76
CA GLU A 92 3.76 1.69 8.44
C GLU A 92 2.50 1.64 9.31
N MET A 93 2.06 0.44 9.68
CA MET A 93 0.95 0.22 10.61
C MET A 93 1.19 0.80 12.01
N ASP A 94 2.37 0.59 12.57
CA ASP A 94 2.70 1.02 13.94
C ASP A 94 2.86 2.55 14.02
N VAL A 95 3.10 3.20 12.87
CA VAL A 95 3.24 4.67 12.77
C VAL A 95 1.88 5.34 12.52
N VAL A 96 0.98 4.66 11.82
CA VAL A 96 -0.35 5.20 11.47
C VAL A 96 -1.38 4.93 12.57
N TYR A 97 -1.19 3.87 13.35
CA TYR A 97 -2.07 3.50 14.46
C TYR A 97 -1.25 3.38 15.73
N ASP A 98 -1.52 4.24 16.71
CA ASP A 98 -0.78 4.30 17.97
C ASP A 98 -0.96 3.02 18.82
N CYS A 99 -2.07 2.28 18.64
CA CYS A 99 -2.30 0.98 19.27
C CYS A 99 -2.76 -0.08 18.27
N ASN A 100 -2.29 -1.32 18.41
CA ASN A 100 -2.79 -2.48 17.64
C ASN A 100 -4.31 -2.72 17.84
N GLU A 101 -4.88 -2.24 18.94
CA GLU A 101 -6.32 -2.31 19.23
C GLU A 101 -7.14 -1.20 18.54
N ASP A 102 -6.50 -0.12 18.08
CA ASP A 102 -7.15 0.94 17.31
C ASP A 102 -7.48 0.49 15.89
N PHE A 103 -6.87 -0.63 15.46
CA PHE A 103 -7.27 -1.31 14.25
C PHE A 103 -8.34 -2.36 14.59
N PRO A 104 -9.61 -2.13 14.22
CA PRO A 104 -10.63 -3.15 14.45
C PRO A 104 -10.28 -4.35 13.55
N PHE A 105 -10.65 -5.55 13.99
CA PHE A 105 -10.61 -6.81 13.22
C PHE A 105 -9.44 -7.77 13.50
N THR A 106 -9.29 -8.22 14.74
CA THR A 106 -9.12 -9.66 15.02
C THR A 106 -10.48 -10.29 15.26
N VAL A 107 -11.38 -10.24 14.26
CA VAL A 107 -12.67 -10.92 14.36
C VAL A 107 -12.43 -12.42 14.23
N PRO A 108 -12.90 -13.26 15.18
CA PRO A 108 -12.87 -14.70 15.02
C PRO A 108 -13.76 -15.07 13.84
N ILE A 109 -13.13 -15.51 12.75
CA ILE A 109 -13.85 -16.02 11.59
C ILE A 109 -13.93 -17.54 11.71
N HIS A 110 -15.15 -18.08 11.68
CA HIS A 110 -15.38 -19.53 11.74
C HIS A 110 -15.29 -20.23 10.37
N SER A 111 -15.45 -19.49 9.27
CA SER A 111 -15.46 -20.00 7.89
C SER A 111 -14.79 -19.03 6.92
N GLU A 112 -14.03 -19.54 5.95
CA GLU A 112 -13.45 -18.66 4.92
C GLU A 112 -14.56 -18.04 4.05
N LEU A 113 -14.57 -16.71 3.95
CA LEU A 113 -15.51 -15.99 3.11
C LEU A 113 -15.14 -16.22 1.65
N THR A 114 -15.87 -17.10 0.97
CA THR A 114 -15.71 -17.39 -0.46
C THR A 114 -17.05 -17.30 -1.17
N MET A 115 -17.08 -16.73 -2.36
CA MET A 115 -18.29 -16.55 -3.15
C MET A 115 -18.94 -17.89 -3.48
N GLY A 116 -18.15 -18.88 -3.93
CA GLY A 116 -18.65 -20.17 -4.42
C GLY A 116 -19.44 -20.97 -3.39
N GLN A 117 -18.99 -20.99 -2.13
CA GLN A 117 -19.69 -21.70 -1.04
C GLN A 117 -21.05 -21.06 -0.70
N VAL A 118 -21.17 -19.75 -0.89
CA VAL A 118 -22.35 -18.99 -0.51
C VAL A 118 -23.40 -19.00 -1.62
N THR A 119 -22.98 -18.94 -2.89
CA THR A 119 -23.91 -18.97 -4.03
C THR A 119 -24.65 -20.30 -4.17
N GLU A 120 -24.00 -21.43 -3.90
CA GLU A 120 -24.64 -22.76 -4.00
C GLU A 120 -25.69 -22.99 -2.90
N SER A 121 -25.41 -22.55 -1.66
CA SER A 121 -26.36 -22.64 -0.55
C SER A 121 -27.54 -21.67 -0.71
N LEU A 122 -27.30 -20.45 -1.20
CA LEU A 122 -28.30 -19.38 -1.24
C LEU A 122 -29.20 -19.38 -2.48
N MET A 123 -28.76 -19.91 -3.63
CA MET A 123 -29.54 -19.95 -4.88
C MET A 123 -30.60 -21.08 -4.93
N SER A 124 -30.70 -21.91 -3.89
CA SER A 124 -31.79 -22.89 -3.77
C SER A 124 -33.11 -22.17 -3.43
N GLU A 125 -33.80 -21.68 -4.47
CA GLU A 125 -35.08 -20.96 -4.43
C GLU A 125 -36.26 -21.76 -3.84
N SER A 126 -36.08 -23.08 -3.65
CA SER A 126 -37.17 -24.04 -3.36
C SER A 126 -37.88 -23.88 -2.00
N LEU A 127 -37.40 -23.01 -1.09
CA LEU A 127 -37.98 -22.86 0.27
C LEU A 127 -38.68 -21.52 0.55
N LEU A 128 -38.70 -20.58 -0.40
CA LEU A 128 -39.21 -19.21 -0.18
C LEU A 128 -40.74 -19.08 -0.11
N ALA A 129 -41.49 -20.14 -0.41
CA ALA A 129 -42.93 -20.06 -0.63
C ALA A 129 -43.82 -20.17 0.64
N GLN A 130 -43.26 -20.36 1.85
CA GLN A 130 -44.11 -20.85 2.97
C GLN A 130 -44.00 -20.17 4.35
N VAL A 131 -43.26 -19.07 4.52
CA VAL A 131 -43.24 -18.40 5.83
C VAL A 131 -43.47 -16.90 5.68
N THR A 132 -44.72 -16.49 5.40
CA THR A 132 -45.16 -15.13 5.69
C THR A 132 -45.46 -15.03 7.18
N SER A 133 -44.39 -14.96 7.99
CA SER A 133 -44.56 -14.77 9.42
C SER A 133 -45.06 -13.34 9.68
N HIS A 134 -45.86 -13.16 10.74
CA HIS A 134 -46.38 -11.85 11.12
C HIS A 134 -45.26 -10.81 11.27
N GLU A 135 -44.08 -11.26 11.71
CA GLU A 135 -42.89 -10.46 11.92
C GLU A 135 -42.26 -9.98 10.60
N GLU A 136 -42.32 -10.79 9.53
CA GLU A 136 -41.92 -10.32 8.19
C GLU A 136 -42.84 -9.20 7.70
N ALA A 137 -44.15 -9.30 7.96
CA ALA A 137 -45.11 -8.26 7.59
C ALA A 137 -44.87 -6.96 8.36
N VAL A 138 -44.52 -7.04 9.65
CA VAL A 138 -44.13 -5.89 10.48
C VAL A 138 -42.85 -5.26 9.95
N LEU A 139 -41.82 -6.07 9.65
CA LEU A 139 -40.56 -5.58 9.10
C LEU A 139 -40.75 -4.89 7.75
N LYS A 140 -41.61 -5.44 6.88
CA LYS A 140 -42.00 -4.82 5.62
C LYS A 140 -42.64 -3.43 5.84
N GLY A 141 -43.65 -3.35 6.71
CA GLY A 141 -44.32 -2.08 7.01
C GLY A 141 -43.38 -1.01 7.56
N LEU A 142 -42.46 -1.40 8.45
CA LEU A 142 -41.47 -0.48 9.03
C LEU A 142 -40.40 -0.04 8.03
N SER A 143 -39.97 -0.95 7.14
CA SER A 143 -38.93 -0.68 6.15
C SER A 143 -39.42 0.19 4.97
N GLU A 144 -40.68 0.05 4.58
CA GLU A 144 -41.32 0.90 3.55
C GLU A 144 -41.64 2.31 4.07
N ASN A 145 -41.98 2.45 5.35
CA ASN A 145 -42.28 3.76 5.95
C ASN A 145 -41.02 4.55 6.29
N LYS A 146 -40.78 5.66 5.57
CA LYS A 146 -39.62 6.55 5.74
C LYS A 146 -39.52 7.19 7.14
N LEU A 147 -40.64 7.33 7.86
CA LEU A 147 -40.68 7.95 9.19
C LEU A 147 -40.43 6.97 10.34
N SER A 148 -40.37 5.66 10.08
CA SER A 148 -40.06 4.66 11.09
C SER A 148 -38.69 4.91 11.72
N SER A 149 -38.56 4.76 13.04
CA SER A 149 -37.28 4.86 13.73
C SER A 149 -36.37 3.66 13.41
N SER A 150 -35.05 3.88 13.47
CA SER A 150 -34.06 2.79 13.36
C SER A 150 -34.22 1.76 14.48
N GLU A 151 -34.62 2.20 15.67
CA GLU A 151 -34.88 1.35 16.82
C GLU A 151 -36.06 0.38 16.60
N ALA A 152 -37.15 0.85 15.99
CA ALA A 152 -38.29 -0.01 15.67
C ALA A 152 -37.91 -1.13 14.67
N ILE A 153 -37.11 -0.78 13.65
CA ILE A 153 -36.60 -1.76 12.69
C ILE A 153 -35.66 -2.75 13.39
N HIS A 154 -34.80 -2.28 14.30
CA HIS A 154 -33.91 -3.14 15.07
C HIS A 154 -34.67 -4.13 15.96
N ASN A 155 -35.71 -3.69 16.66
CA ASN A 155 -36.53 -4.56 17.50
C ASN A 155 -37.26 -5.61 16.65
N ALA A 156 -37.83 -5.22 15.51
CA ALA A 156 -38.45 -6.17 14.58
C ALA A 156 -37.45 -7.20 14.02
N LEU A 157 -36.22 -6.80 13.72
CA LEU A 157 -35.15 -7.71 13.31
C LEU A 157 -34.76 -8.71 14.41
N ARG A 158 -34.72 -8.26 15.67
CA ARG A 158 -34.44 -9.13 16.83
C ARG A 158 -35.53 -10.17 17.01
N GLU A 159 -36.80 -9.75 17.00
CA GLU A 159 -37.96 -10.65 17.12
C GLU A 159 -38.03 -11.67 15.97
N LEU A 160 -37.71 -11.23 14.74
CA LEU A 160 -37.61 -12.12 13.59
C LEU A 160 -36.48 -13.15 13.76
N GLY A 161 -35.32 -12.71 14.28
CA GLY A 161 -34.17 -13.59 14.55
C GLY A 161 -34.43 -14.64 15.62
N GLU A 162 -35.26 -14.35 16.63
CA GLU A 162 -35.66 -15.33 17.65
C GLU A 162 -36.59 -16.42 17.09
N LYS A 163 -37.41 -16.07 16.09
CA LYS A 163 -38.40 -16.98 15.50
C LYS A 163 -37.84 -17.82 14.36
N VAL A 164 -36.96 -17.25 13.54
CA VAL A 164 -36.34 -17.97 12.42
C VAL A 164 -35.09 -18.70 12.91
N ARG A 165 -35.20 -20.02 13.08
CA ARG A 165 -34.09 -20.87 13.56
C ARG A 165 -32.95 -21.03 12.55
N ASP A 166 -33.24 -20.89 11.27
CA ASP A 166 -32.25 -21.02 10.20
C ASP A 166 -31.69 -19.65 9.79
N ARG A 167 -30.37 -19.48 9.93
CA ARG A 167 -29.67 -18.23 9.64
C ARG A 167 -29.79 -17.84 8.17
N ASP A 168 -29.71 -18.80 7.25
CA ASP A 168 -29.78 -18.50 5.82
C ASP A 168 -31.18 -18.03 5.40
N THR A 169 -32.23 -18.64 5.95
CA THR A 169 -33.60 -18.17 5.77
C THR A 169 -33.79 -16.76 6.32
N LEU A 170 -33.23 -16.44 7.49
CA LEU A 170 -33.29 -15.09 8.08
C LEU A 170 -32.63 -14.06 7.16
N LEU A 171 -31.41 -14.32 6.67
CA LEU A 171 -30.69 -13.39 5.80
C LEU A 171 -31.43 -13.18 4.46
N ARG A 172 -32.05 -14.23 3.90
CA ARG A 172 -32.88 -14.11 2.69
C ARG A 172 -34.10 -13.21 2.91
N ILE A 173 -34.76 -13.30 4.07
CA ILE A 173 -35.89 -12.42 4.41
C ILE A 173 -35.41 -10.97 4.55
N ILE A 174 -34.30 -10.74 5.26
CA ILE A 174 -33.74 -9.41 5.47
C ILE A 174 -33.32 -8.76 4.15
N ALA A 175 -32.70 -9.52 3.23
CA ALA A 175 -32.25 -9.04 1.93
C ALA A 175 -33.39 -8.47 1.05
N LYS A 176 -34.65 -8.93 1.25
CA LYS A 176 -35.81 -8.36 0.55
C LYS A 176 -36.06 -6.89 0.89
N TYR A 177 -35.56 -6.41 2.03
CA TYR A 177 -35.85 -5.09 2.58
C TYR A 177 -34.57 -4.25 2.72
N PRO A 178 -34.19 -3.42 1.71
CA PRO A 178 -32.88 -2.75 1.67
C PRO A 178 -32.56 -1.83 2.86
N ARG A 179 -33.58 -1.27 3.52
CA ARG A 179 -33.40 -0.44 4.71
C ARG A 179 -33.06 -1.29 5.93
N ALA A 180 -33.74 -2.41 6.11
CA ALA A 180 -33.48 -3.36 7.19
C ALA A 180 -32.13 -4.06 6.98
N SER A 181 -31.83 -4.48 5.75
CA SER A 181 -30.53 -5.05 5.34
C SER A 181 -29.36 -4.15 5.74
N ARG A 182 -29.40 -2.86 5.37
CA ARG A 182 -28.35 -1.89 5.74
C ARG A 182 -28.20 -1.71 7.25
N LEU A 183 -29.31 -1.61 7.98
CA LEU A 183 -29.29 -1.46 9.44
C LEU A 183 -28.67 -2.70 10.11
N TYR A 184 -29.12 -3.89 9.70
CA TYR A 184 -28.64 -5.17 10.21
C TYR A 184 -27.13 -5.33 9.96
N MET A 185 -26.67 -5.08 8.73
CA MET A 185 -25.24 -5.12 8.39
C MET A 185 -24.41 -4.15 9.25
N HIS A 186 -24.89 -2.91 9.42
CA HIS A 186 -24.20 -1.92 10.24
C HIS A 186 -24.07 -2.38 11.69
N GLN A 187 -25.12 -2.97 12.26
CA GLN A 187 -25.12 -3.50 13.62
C GLN A 187 -24.15 -4.67 13.77
N GLN A 188 -24.15 -5.62 12.83
CA GLN A 188 -23.25 -6.77 12.88
C GLN A 188 -21.77 -6.37 12.73
N LEU A 189 -21.48 -5.36 11.91
CA LEU A 189 -20.13 -4.84 11.74
C LEU A 189 -19.67 -4.01 12.95
N HIS A 190 -20.54 -3.20 13.55
CA HIS A 190 -20.22 -2.37 14.71
C HIS A 190 -20.14 -3.18 16.01
N ALA A 191 -20.91 -4.26 16.13
CA ALA A 191 -20.84 -5.17 17.26
C ALA A 191 -19.69 -6.19 17.16
N CYS A 192 -18.89 -6.15 16.08
CA CYS A 192 -17.81 -7.09 15.78
C CYS A 192 -18.23 -8.58 15.83
N SER A 193 -19.53 -8.86 15.77
CA SER A 193 -20.09 -10.17 16.14
C SER A 193 -20.12 -11.14 14.96
N GLU A 194 -20.46 -10.68 13.74
CA GLU A 194 -20.68 -11.58 12.60
C GLU A 194 -20.37 -10.97 11.23
N VAL A 195 -19.09 -10.94 10.86
CA VAL A 195 -18.67 -10.48 9.53
C VAL A 195 -19.22 -11.37 8.39
N GLU A 196 -19.42 -12.66 8.67
CA GLU A 196 -20.00 -13.62 7.72
C GLU A 196 -21.45 -13.28 7.33
N SER A 197 -22.28 -12.84 8.29
CA SER A 197 -23.66 -12.44 8.02
C SER A 197 -23.72 -11.23 7.09
N ALA A 198 -22.86 -10.23 7.33
CA ALA A 198 -22.76 -9.05 6.49
C ALA A 198 -22.29 -9.40 5.07
N PHE A 199 -21.27 -10.27 4.95
CA PHE A 199 -20.77 -10.75 3.66
C PHE A 199 -21.87 -11.46 2.86
N ARG A 200 -22.61 -12.39 3.47
CA ARG A 200 -23.72 -13.11 2.82
C ARG A 200 -24.83 -12.16 2.35
N LEU A 201 -25.18 -11.16 3.16
CA LEU A 201 -26.17 -10.15 2.76
C LEU A 201 -25.69 -9.29 1.58
N TYR A 202 -24.42 -8.89 1.54
CA TYR A 202 -23.88 -8.17 0.37
C TYR A 202 -23.97 -9.00 -0.91
N LEU A 203 -23.71 -10.31 -0.84
CA LEU A 203 -23.86 -11.20 -1.99
C LEU A 203 -25.32 -11.33 -2.43
N LEU A 204 -26.27 -11.42 -1.50
CA LEU A 204 -27.71 -11.46 -1.80
C LEU A 204 -28.20 -10.15 -2.44
N ASP A 205 -27.72 -9.02 -1.93
CA ASP A 205 -28.02 -7.68 -2.47
C ASP A 205 -27.28 -7.39 -3.78
N ARG A 206 -26.46 -8.33 -4.27
CA ARG A 206 -25.58 -8.19 -5.46
C ARG A 206 -24.56 -7.03 -5.34
N ASP A 207 -24.24 -6.60 -4.13
CA ASP A 207 -23.23 -5.57 -3.85
C ASP A 207 -21.85 -6.22 -3.66
N TYR A 208 -21.27 -6.71 -4.77
CA TYR A 208 -19.99 -7.41 -4.74
C TYR A 208 -18.83 -6.51 -4.31
N ALA A 209 -18.90 -5.19 -4.56
CA ALA A 209 -17.89 -4.25 -4.13
C ALA A 209 -17.76 -4.24 -2.60
N ARG A 210 -18.88 -4.14 -1.88
CA ARG A 210 -18.86 -4.17 -0.40
C ARG A 210 -18.52 -5.54 0.17
N ALA A 211 -18.94 -6.62 -0.49
CA ALA A 211 -18.50 -7.97 -0.14
C ALA A 211 -16.97 -8.07 -0.24
N GLY A 212 -16.38 -7.64 -1.35
CA GLY A 212 -14.93 -7.62 -1.57
C GLY A 212 -14.18 -6.78 -0.54
N LEU A 213 -14.67 -5.56 -0.23
CA LEU A 213 -14.09 -4.71 0.81
C LEU A 213 -14.10 -5.37 2.20
N THR A 214 -15.15 -6.15 2.50
CA THR A 214 -15.23 -6.89 3.77
C THR A 214 -14.15 -7.97 3.85
N VAL A 215 -13.96 -8.73 2.77
CA VAL A 215 -12.88 -9.73 2.67
C VAL A 215 -11.50 -9.08 2.73
N GLY A 216 -11.31 -7.93 2.06
CA GLY A 216 -10.07 -7.15 2.09
C GLY A 216 -9.68 -6.66 3.49
N LYS A 217 -10.66 -6.17 4.26
CA LYS A 217 -10.44 -5.78 5.66
C LYS A 217 -9.97 -6.97 6.50
N LEU A 218 -10.55 -8.15 6.30
CA LEU A 218 -10.13 -9.37 6.98
C LEU A 218 -8.76 -9.87 6.52
N ALA A 219 -8.37 -9.63 5.26
CA ALA A 219 -7.03 -9.92 4.80
C ALA A 219 -5.99 -9.02 5.49
N TYR A 220 -6.37 -7.79 5.82
CA TYR A 220 -5.48 -6.84 6.48
C TYR A 220 -5.21 -7.19 7.94
N GLY A 221 -6.25 -7.61 8.68
CA GLY A 221 -6.10 -8.11 10.05
C GLY A 221 -5.38 -9.46 10.16
N GLU A 222 -5.21 -10.18 9.05
CA GLU A 222 -4.52 -11.47 9.01
C GLU A 222 -3.00 -11.28 8.97
N GLN A 223 -2.38 -11.20 10.14
CA GLN A 223 -0.91 -11.12 10.26
C GLN A 223 -0.23 -12.50 10.38
N ALA A 224 -0.94 -13.49 10.92
CA ALA A 224 -0.35 -14.80 11.25
C ALA A 224 -0.17 -15.73 10.04
N SER A 225 -1.04 -15.63 9.02
CA SER A 225 -0.99 -16.51 7.86
C SER A 225 -1.00 -15.73 6.55
N LEU A 226 0.19 -15.61 5.94
CA LEU A 226 0.36 -15.00 4.62
C LEU A 226 -0.45 -15.72 3.54
N VAL A 227 -0.54 -17.05 3.60
CA VAL A 227 -1.34 -17.85 2.66
C VAL A 227 -2.83 -17.46 2.73
N LYS A 228 -3.39 -17.32 3.94
CA LYS A 228 -4.77 -16.88 4.12
C LYS A 228 -4.97 -15.44 3.65
N LYS A 229 -4.02 -14.54 3.95
CA LYS A 229 -4.04 -13.16 3.49
C LYS A 229 -4.09 -13.08 1.96
N THR A 230 -3.20 -13.80 1.27
CA THR A 230 -3.17 -13.86 -0.19
C THR A 230 -4.47 -14.41 -0.76
N LYS A 231 -5.00 -15.51 -0.19
CA LYS A 231 -6.28 -16.09 -0.63
C LYS A 231 -7.44 -15.11 -0.49
N ARG A 232 -7.51 -14.38 0.63
CA ARG A 232 -8.56 -13.35 0.85
C ARG A 232 -8.41 -12.17 -0.11
N LEU A 233 -7.19 -11.73 -0.41
CA LEU A 233 -6.96 -10.67 -1.41
C LEU A 233 -7.35 -11.13 -2.82
N GLN A 234 -7.04 -12.37 -3.18
CA GLN A 234 -7.49 -12.95 -4.46
C GLN A 234 -9.03 -12.96 -4.54
N GLU A 235 -9.70 -13.38 -3.46
CA GLU A 235 -11.17 -13.36 -3.39
C GLU A 235 -11.75 -11.94 -3.44
N MET A 236 -11.09 -10.95 -2.83
CA MET A 236 -11.48 -9.55 -2.98
C MET A 236 -11.37 -9.11 -4.45
N SER A 237 -10.30 -9.51 -5.16
CA SER A 237 -10.14 -9.19 -6.58
C SER A 237 -11.21 -9.84 -7.46
N THR A 238 -11.57 -11.10 -7.20
CA THR A 238 -12.66 -11.77 -7.94
C THR A 238 -13.99 -11.06 -7.73
N LEU A 239 -14.34 -10.71 -6.48
CA LEU A 239 -15.56 -9.95 -6.16
C LEU A 239 -15.61 -8.58 -6.83
N LEU A 240 -14.49 -7.85 -6.84
CA LEU A 240 -14.41 -6.56 -7.53
C LEU A 240 -14.54 -6.72 -9.05
N GLN A 241 -13.98 -7.79 -9.64
CA GLN A 241 -14.19 -8.09 -11.06
C GLN A 241 -15.67 -8.34 -11.36
N HIS A 242 -16.37 -9.11 -10.52
CA HIS A 242 -17.82 -9.31 -10.68
C HIS A 242 -18.62 -8.00 -10.58
N SER A 243 -18.22 -7.08 -9.69
CA SER A 243 -18.82 -5.73 -9.62
C SER A 243 -18.63 -4.94 -10.93
N LEU A 244 -17.43 -5.00 -11.51
CA LEU A 244 -17.11 -4.34 -12.78
C LEU A 244 -17.86 -4.94 -13.97
N ASP A 245 -18.04 -6.26 -13.97
CA ASP A 245 -18.77 -6.96 -15.03
C ASP A 245 -20.28 -6.65 -14.97
N GLN A 246 -20.85 -6.51 -13.77
CA GLN A 246 -22.24 -6.10 -13.60
C GLN A 246 -22.52 -4.66 -14.00
N THR A 247 -21.56 -3.76 -13.78
CA THR A 247 -21.66 -2.34 -14.15
C THR A 247 -21.19 -2.06 -15.57
N SER A 248 -20.82 -3.10 -16.33
CA SER A 248 -20.43 -2.98 -17.73
C SER A 248 -21.65 -2.65 -18.60
N PRO A 249 -21.55 -1.72 -19.56
CA PRO A 249 -22.67 -1.25 -20.34
C PRO A 249 -22.86 -2.25 -21.48
N CYS A 250 -23.52 -3.36 -21.20
CA CYS A 250 -23.96 -4.30 -22.23
C CYS A 250 -25.17 -3.71 -22.97
N ASN A 251 -25.18 -3.87 -24.29
CA ASN A 251 -26.09 -3.28 -25.28
C ASN A 251 -27.57 -3.74 -25.19
N ASP A 252 -28.26 -3.54 -24.07
CA ASP A 252 -29.70 -3.79 -24.01
C ASP A 252 -30.47 -2.55 -24.47
N SER A 253 -30.91 -2.60 -25.72
CA SER A 253 -31.62 -1.57 -26.48
C SER A 253 -33.01 -1.19 -25.95
N ASN A 254 -33.39 -1.58 -24.72
CA ASN A 254 -34.75 -1.41 -24.21
C ASN A 254 -34.90 -0.91 -22.76
N ALA A 255 -33.82 -0.47 -22.07
CA ALA A 255 -33.96 0.09 -20.72
C ALA A 255 -34.08 1.62 -20.75
N THR A 256 -35.16 2.14 -20.16
CA THR A 256 -35.41 3.55 -19.83
C THR A 256 -34.13 4.23 -19.37
N LYS A 257 -33.65 5.22 -20.13
CA LYS A 257 -32.39 5.91 -19.85
C LYS A 257 -32.40 6.45 -18.41
N PRO A 258 -31.46 6.03 -17.54
CA PRO A 258 -31.32 6.63 -16.22
C PRO A 258 -31.00 8.12 -16.37
N GLY A 259 -31.44 8.93 -15.41
CA GLY A 259 -31.20 10.37 -15.39
C GLY A 259 -29.71 10.69 -15.43
N ARG A 260 -29.37 11.92 -15.86
CA ARG A 260 -27.98 12.37 -16.00
C ARG A 260 -27.18 12.31 -14.68
N SER A 261 -27.84 12.42 -13.53
CA SER A 261 -27.25 12.25 -12.19
C SER A 261 -26.86 10.81 -11.88
N ASP A 262 -27.71 9.86 -12.26
CA ASP A 262 -27.57 8.45 -11.87
C ASP A 262 -26.45 7.78 -12.67
N ARG A 263 -26.25 8.22 -13.92
CA ARG A 263 -25.10 7.79 -14.75
C ARG A 263 -23.76 8.20 -14.15
N SER A 264 -23.64 9.45 -13.69
CA SER A 264 -22.41 9.94 -13.07
C SER A 264 -22.06 9.20 -11.78
N ALA A 265 -23.07 8.82 -10.98
CA ALA A 265 -22.86 8.06 -9.75
C ALA A 265 -22.41 6.62 -10.03
N VAL A 266 -22.97 5.98 -11.06
CA VAL A 266 -22.56 4.64 -11.49
C VAL A 266 -21.14 4.64 -12.06
N GLU A 267 -20.79 5.64 -12.87
CA GLU A 267 -19.43 5.82 -13.41
C GLU A 267 -18.40 6.00 -12.28
N ALA A 268 -18.69 6.85 -11.30
CA ALA A 268 -17.82 7.07 -10.15
C ALA A 268 -17.64 5.80 -9.31
N SER A 269 -18.72 5.06 -9.06
CA SER A 269 -18.65 3.77 -8.35
C SER A 269 -17.80 2.76 -9.10
N ARG A 270 -17.94 2.69 -10.42
CA ARG A 270 -17.16 1.79 -11.27
C ARG A 270 -15.68 2.15 -11.32
N ALA A 271 -15.36 3.45 -11.40
CA ALA A 271 -13.97 3.93 -11.36
C ALA A 271 -13.30 3.56 -10.03
N LYS A 272 -14.02 3.74 -8.92
CA LYS A 272 -13.58 3.32 -7.58
C LYS A 272 -13.35 1.81 -7.47
N ASP A 273 -14.27 1.00 -7.99
CA ASP A 273 -14.11 -0.46 -7.97
C ASP A 273 -12.94 -0.92 -8.84
N SER A 274 -12.75 -0.27 -9.99
CA SER A 274 -11.60 -0.51 -10.89
C SER A 274 -10.29 -0.18 -10.19
N PHE A 275 -10.21 0.95 -9.49
CA PHE A 275 -9.06 1.34 -8.70
C PHE A 275 -8.76 0.32 -7.60
N ASN A 276 -9.77 -0.04 -6.81
CA ASN A 276 -9.62 -1.02 -5.73
C ASN A 276 -9.13 -2.36 -6.26
N LYS A 277 -9.63 -2.80 -7.42
CA LYS A 277 -9.22 -4.06 -8.02
C LYS A 277 -7.74 -4.03 -8.40
N VAL A 278 -7.31 -3.00 -9.12
CA VAL A 278 -5.90 -2.84 -9.54
C VAL A 278 -4.97 -2.82 -8.33
N MET A 279 -5.34 -2.09 -7.27
CA MET A 279 -4.54 -2.03 -6.04
C MET A 279 -4.49 -3.37 -5.30
N THR A 280 -5.59 -4.14 -5.31
CA THR A 280 -5.62 -5.49 -4.73
C THR A 280 -4.76 -6.46 -5.53
N ASP A 281 -4.84 -6.44 -6.86
CA ASP A 281 -4.01 -7.27 -7.73
C ASP A 281 -2.52 -6.95 -7.53
N GLU A 282 -2.18 -5.66 -7.45
CA GLU A 282 -0.81 -5.22 -7.20
C GLU A 282 -0.30 -5.70 -5.84
N MET A 283 -1.14 -5.66 -4.79
CA MET A 283 -0.77 -6.21 -3.48
C MET A 283 -0.54 -7.72 -3.53
N VAL A 284 -1.36 -8.48 -4.26
CA VAL A 284 -1.15 -9.94 -4.44
C VAL A 284 0.18 -10.20 -5.16
N SER A 285 0.47 -9.46 -6.22
CA SER A 285 1.74 -9.55 -6.95
C SER A 285 2.93 -9.18 -6.08
N LEU A 286 2.81 -8.16 -5.24
CA LEU A 286 3.85 -7.74 -4.30
C LEU A 286 4.15 -8.83 -3.27
N LEU A 287 3.13 -9.46 -2.68
CA LEU A 287 3.31 -10.55 -1.72
C LEU A 287 4.05 -11.75 -2.35
N ALA A 288 3.71 -12.09 -3.60
CA ALA A 288 4.41 -13.14 -4.34
C ALA A 288 5.87 -12.75 -4.60
N TYR A 289 6.11 -11.50 -5.05
CA TYR A 289 7.46 -10.99 -5.29
C TYR A 289 8.31 -10.98 -4.02
N GLN A 290 7.77 -10.50 -2.90
CA GLN A 290 8.43 -10.53 -1.59
C GLN A 290 8.75 -11.96 -1.14
N THR A 291 7.86 -12.92 -1.39
CA THR A 291 8.09 -14.33 -1.03
C THR A 291 9.28 -14.89 -1.81
N ASN A 292 9.34 -14.60 -3.11
CA ASN A 292 10.46 -15.00 -3.96
C ASN A 292 11.78 -14.33 -3.52
N LEU A 293 11.76 -13.03 -3.22
CA LEU A 293 12.92 -12.31 -2.70
C LEU A 293 13.39 -12.89 -1.36
N GLN A 294 12.47 -13.23 -0.47
CA GLN A 294 12.79 -13.78 0.83
C GLN A 294 13.54 -15.11 0.70
N TYR A 295 13.10 -15.96 -0.24
CA TYR A 295 13.78 -17.21 -0.57
C TYR A 295 15.13 -16.98 -1.26
N GLU A 296 15.19 -16.06 -2.23
CA GLU A 296 16.41 -15.79 -3.00
C GLU A 296 17.53 -15.18 -2.13
N LEU A 297 17.17 -14.26 -1.24
CA LEU A 297 18.12 -13.56 -0.38
C LEU A 297 18.35 -14.26 0.96
N GLU A 298 17.62 -15.34 1.26
CA GLU A 298 17.69 -16.08 2.54
C GLU A 298 17.50 -15.18 3.78
N VAL A 299 16.65 -14.17 3.67
CA VAL A 299 16.36 -13.20 4.76
C VAL A 299 15.00 -13.45 5.37
N GLU A 300 14.71 -12.87 6.53
CA GLU A 300 13.39 -12.90 7.15
C GLU A 300 12.72 -11.52 7.09
N ASN A 301 11.41 -11.46 7.40
CA ASN A 301 10.66 -10.22 7.63
C ASN A 301 10.53 -9.27 6.41
N LEU A 302 10.65 -9.78 5.17
CA LEU A 302 10.33 -9.03 3.96
C LEU A 302 8.84 -9.07 3.63
N VAL A 303 8.20 -10.24 3.75
CA VAL A 303 6.82 -10.43 3.28
C VAL A 303 5.80 -9.72 4.16
N GLY A 304 4.82 -9.10 3.51
CA GLY A 304 3.72 -8.37 4.16
C GLY A 304 3.99 -6.89 4.38
N SER A 305 5.19 -6.41 4.04
CA SER A 305 5.59 -5.00 4.06
C SER A 305 4.90 -4.21 2.93
N SER A 306 4.78 -2.89 3.06
CA SER A 306 4.37 -2.06 1.91
C SER A 306 5.45 -2.03 0.84
N LEU A 307 5.13 -1.59 -0.38
CA LEU A 307 6.10 -1.49 -1.48
C LEU A 307 7.32 -0.61 -1.09
N ILE A 308 7.07 0.55 -0.48
CA ILE A 308 8.11 1.47 -0.05
C ILE A 308 8.90 0.89 1.13
N GLU A 309 8.23 0.24 2.08
CA GLU A 309 8.91 -0.47 3.17
C GLU A 309 9.81 -1.61 2.64
N THR A 310 9.36 -2.33 1.61
CA THR A 310 10.17 -3.36 0.94
C THR A 310 11.43 -2.76 0.32
N LEU A 311 11.30 -1.63 -0.37
CA LEU A 311 12.46 -0.90 -0.91
C LEU A 311 13.43 -0.50 0.21
N HIS A 312 12.91 0.04 1.31
CA HIS A 312 13.74 0.42 2.44
C HIS A 312 14.52 -0.78 3.01
N LYS A 313 13.86 -1.91 3.21
CA LYS A 313 14.49 -3.14 3.69
C LYS A 313 15.57 -3.65 2.72
N LEU A 314 15.32 -3.57 1.41
CA LEU A 314 16.32 -3.95 0.39
C LEU A 314 17.54 -3.02 0.37
N PHE A 315 17.35 -1.71 0.58
CA PHE A 315 18.49 -0.78 0.72
C PHE A 315 19.29 -1.07 1.98
N ALA A 316 18.62 -1.35 3.10
CA ALA A 316 19.29 -1.72 4.35
C ALA A 316 20.08 -3.04 4.24
N LEU A 317 19.62 -3.97 3.38
CA LEU A 317 20.26 -5.26 3.14
C LEU A 317 21.55 -5.21 2.29
N TYR A 318 21.81 -4.12 1.56
CA TYR A 318 22.94 -4.04 0.62
C TYR A 318 24.35 -4.37 1.20
N PRO A 319 24.70 -3.98 2.44
CA PRO A 319 26.01 -4.28 3.02
C PRO A 319 26.30 -5.78 3.05
N THR A 320 25.28 -6.58 3.37
CA THR A 320 25.36 -8.03 3.54
C THR A 320 24.95 -8.80 2.29
N HIS A 321 24.06 -8.23 1.48
CA HIS A 321 23.52 -8.86 0.27
C HIS A 321 23.73 -7.95 -0.94
N ALA A 322 24.83 -8.16 -1.67
CA ALA A 322 25.19 -7.32 -2.82
C ALA A 322 24.10 -7.26 -3.91
N THR A 323 23.25 -8.28 -4.01
CA THR A 323 22.11 -8.37 -4.94
C THR A 323 20.91 -7.53 -4.52
N ALA A 324 20.78 -7.16 -3.25
CA ALA A 324 19.59 -6.48 -2.73
C ALA A 324 19.32 -5.13 -3.42
N LEU A 325 20.36 -4.36 -3.74
CA LEU A 325 20.20 -3.08 -4.42
C LEU A 325 19.72 -3.24 -5.88
N VAL A 326 20.13 -4.31 -6.59
CA VAL A 326 19.58 -4.62 -7.92
C VAL A 326 18.12 -4.99 -7.81
N ARG A 327 17.78 -5.84 -6.83
CA ARG A 327 16.40 -6.22 -6.56
C ARG A 327 15.52 -5.04 -6.18
N ALA A 328 16.06 -4.04 -5.48
CA ALA A 328 15.33 -2.81 -5.19
C ALA A 328 15.01 -2.01 -6.47
N VAL A 329 15.95 -1.92 -7.41
CA VAL A 329 15.73 -1.25 -8.69
C VAL A 329 14.73 -2.02 -9.56
N ASP A 330 14.86 -3.35 -9.63
CA ASP A 330 13.90 -4.22 -10.36
C ASP A 330 12.49 -4.09 -9.78
N LEU A 331 12.35 -4.15 -8.45
CA LEU A 331 11.07 -3.96 -7.76
C LEU A 331 10.45 -2.59 -8.06
N ALA A 332 11.26 -1.53 -8.01
CA ALA A 332 10.78 -0.18 -8.27
C ALA A 332 10.32 0.03 -9.72
N GLU A 333 11.00 -0.61 -10.69
CA GLU A 333 10.59 -0.59 -12.09
C GLU A 333 9.30 -1.39 -12.31
N GLU A 334 9.26 -2.64 -11.80
CA GLU A 334 8.13 -3.57 -11.90
C GLU A 334 6.83 -2.97 -11.34
N PHE A 335 6.90 -2.40 -10.15
CA PHE A 335 5.75 -1.79 -9.46
C PHE A 335 5.60 -0.30 -9.78
N GLU A 336 6.32 0.18 -10.79
CA GLU A 336 6.17 1.51 -11.33
C GLU A 336 6.34 2.63 -10.27
N VAL A 337 7.27 2.52 -9.33
CA VAL A 337 7.53 3.56 -8.34
C VAL A 337 8.00 4.85 -9.03
N HIS A 338 7.53 6.01 -8.56
CA HIS A 338 7.95 7.28 -9.14
C HIS A 338 9.44 7.54 -8.84
N PRO A 339 10.28 7.95 -9.82
CA PRO A 339 11.72 8.17 -9.62
C PRO A 339 12.05 9.05 -8.41
N ARG A 340 11.29 10.14 -8.21
CA ARG A 340 11.45 11.03 -7.04
C ARG A 340 11.22 10.32 -5.70
N GLN A 341 10.21 9.43 -5.62
CA GLN A 341 9.93 8.65 -4.41
C GLN A 341 11.04 7.63 -4.16
N PHE A 342 11.50 6.97 -5.23
CA PHE A 342 12.62 6.04 -5.15
C PHE A 342 13.89 6.74 -4.65
N SER A 343 14.25 7.91 -5.21
CA SER A 343 15.43 8.67 -4.77
C SER A 343 15.33 9.13 -3.32
N TRP A 344 14.15 9.56 -2.85
CA TRP A 344 13.96 9.90 -1.43
C TRP A 344 14.09 8.68 -0.52
N ALA A 345 13.49 7.54 -0.89
CA ALA A 345 13.59 6.30 -0.13
C ALA A 345 15.05 5.81 -0.04
N LEU A 346 15.79 5.87 -1.15
CA LEU A 346 17.21 5.53 -1.22
C LEU A 346 18.03 6.45 -0.30
N LEU A 347 17.89 7.77 -0.45
CA LEU A 347 18.63 8.76 0.35
C LEU A 347 18.38 8.56 1.84
N LYS A 348 17.11 8.44 2.24
CA LYS A 348 16.71 8.24 3.62
C LYS A 348 17.38 7.01 4.23
N VAL A 349 17.29 5.86 3.57
CA VAL A 349 17.79 4.62 4.15
C VAL A 349 19.31 4.57 4.16
N LEU A 350 19.98 4.93 3.06
CA LEU A 350 21.44 4.91 3.02
C LEU A 350 22.06 5.89 4.02
N ALA A 351 21.40 7.02 4.30
CA ALA A 351 21.83 7.92 5.37
C ALA A 351 21.59 7.35 6.77
N GLN A 352 20.46 6.65 6.98
CA GLN A 352 20.14 6.00 8.26
C GLN A 352 21.07 4.81 8.57
N THR A 353 21.57 4.12 7.54
CA THR A 353 22.48 2.98 7.65
C THR A 353 23.95 3.36 7.44
N GLU A 354 24.26 4.66 7.38
CA GLU A 354 25.62 5.20 7.17
C GLU A 354 26.33 4.66 5.92
N GLN A 355 25.58 4.25 4.90
CA GLN A 355 26.09 3.73 3.63
C GLN A 355 26.45 4.85 2.65
N TRP A 356 27.24 5.83 3.12
CA TRP A 356 27.56 7.05 2.36
C TRP A 356 28.32 6.77 1.07
N GLN A 357 29.26 5.84 1.09
CA GLN A 357 30.01 5.46 -0.11
C GLN A 357 29.10 4.87 -1.18
N THR A 358 28.10 4.08 -0.77
CA THR A 358 27.11 3.50 -1.68
C THR A 358 26.27 4.59 -2.30
N LEU A 359 25.82 5.56 -1.48
CA LEU A 359 25.08 6.72 -1.95
C LEU A 359 25.87 7.51 -3.01
N LEU A 360 27.16 7.79 -2.78
CA LEU A 360 27.99 8.50 -3.76
C LEU A 360 28.12 7.73 -5.08
N ILE A 361 28.41 6.42 -5.04
CA ILE A 361 28.59 5.66 -6.28
C ILE A 361 27.29 5.56 -7.07
N VAL A 362 26.15 5.36 -6.40
CA VAL A 362 24.84 5.30 -7.06
C VAL A 362 24.49 6.66 -7.70
N THR A 363 24.69 7.76 -6.95
CA THR A 363 24.36 9.12 -7.40
C THR A 363 25.31 9.64 -8.49
N ALA A 364 26.54 9.11 -8.55
CA ALA A 364 27.49 9.34 -9.64
C ALA A 364 27.08 8.59 -10.92
N GLY A 365 26.60 7.36 -10.78
CA GLY A 365 26.20 6.53 -11.93
C GLY A 365 24.84 6.89 -12.50
N ALA A 366 23.94 7.43 -11.68
CA ALA A 366 22.62 7.88 -12.07
C ALA A 366 22.23 9.14 -11.29
N ARG A 367 21.90 10.21 -12.02
CA ARG A 367 21.47 11.47 -11.43
C ARG A 367 20.21 11.24 -10.58
N PRO A 368 20.17 11.69 -9.33
CA PRO A 368 18.97 11.57 -8.50
C PRO A 368 17.82 12.39 -9.06
N ALA A 369 16.61 11.84 -9.06
CA ALA A 369 15.41 12.57 -9.51
C ALA A 369 15.01 13.71 -8.55
N ILE A 370 15.62 13.77 -7.36
CA ILE A 370 15.46 14.84 -6.37
C ILE A 370 16.52 15.94 -6.51
N GLY A 371 17.46 15.81 -7.45
CA GLY A 371 18.64 16.67 -7.56
C GLY A 371 19.72 16.31 -6.53
N TYR A 372 20.84 17.03 -6.57
CA TYR A 372 21.97 16.82 -5.66
C TYR A 372 21.86 17.64 -4.37
N ILE A 373 21.11 18.75 -4.37
CA ILE A 373 20.97 19.64 -3.21
C ILE A 373 20.51 18.91 -1.94
N PRO A 374 19.42 18.11 -1.94
CA PRO A 374 18.98 17.43 -0.71
C PRO A 374 20.00 16.42 -0.18
N ILE A 375 20.85 15.88 -1.06
CA ILE A 375 21.89 14.93 -0.69
C ILE A 375 23.03 15.67 0.00
N ILE A 376 23.44 16.81 -0.55
CA ILE A 376 24.48 17.66 0.04
C ILE A 376 24.05 18.18 1.40
N GLU A 377 22.83 18.71 1.52
CA GLU A 377 22.30 19.20 2.80
C GLU A 377 22.39 18.11 3.88
N LEU A 378 21.95 16.89 3.54
CA LEU A 378 22.02 15.77 4.47
C LEU A 378 23.46 15.35 4.83
N LEU A 379 24.39 15.39 3.87
CA LEU A 379 25.80 15.11 4.13
C LEU A 379 26.41 16.15 5.06
N LEU A 380 26.10 17.44 4.85
CA LEU A 380 26.57 18.52 5.70
C LEU A 380 25.99 18.43 7.12
N ASP A 381 24.68 18.14 7.24
CA ASP A 381 24.02 17.92 8.53
C ASP A 381 24.60 16.75 9.34
N LYS A 382 25.30 15.82 8.67
CA LYS A 382 25.97 14.67 9.26
C LYS A 382 27.50 14.82 9.35
N ASP A 383 28.00 16.05 9.21
CA ASP A 383 29.43 16.39 9.26
C ASP A 383 30.29 15.66 8.20
N HIS A 384 29.71 15.26 7.08
CA HIS A 384 30.39 14.63 5.94
C HIS A 384 30.73 15.63 4.82
N ALA A 385 31.37 16.74 5.19
CA ALA A 385 31.75 17.81 4.25
C ALA A 385 32.69 17.33 3.14
N ASP A 386 33.59 16.39 3.43
CA ASP A 386 34.53 15.83 2.44
C ASP A 386 33.77 15.08 1.32
N LEU A 387 32.78 14.27 1.70
CA LEU A 387 31.93 13.55 0.73
C LEU A 387 31.05 14.49 -0.09
N ALA A 388 30.62 15.62 0.51
CA ALA A 388 29.91 16.67 -0.23
C ALA A 388 30.80 17.34 -1.28
N GLN A 389 32.10 17.51 -1.00
CA GLN A 389 33.08 18.01 -1.97
C GLN A 389 33.33 17.00 -3.10
N ASP A 390 33.42 15.70 -2.78
CA ASP A 390 33.55 14.64 -3.79
C ASP A 390 32.34 14.64 -4.74
N LEU A 391 31.13 14.79 -4.19
CA LEU A 391 29.90 14.84 -4.98
C LEU A 391 29.86 16.09 -5.88
N LEU A 392 30.36 17.24 -5.42
CA LEU A 392 30.44 18.47 -6.21
C LEU A 392 31.27 18.28 -7.50
N ALA A 393 32.31 17.44 -7.46
CA ALA A 393 33.14 17.16 -8.64
C ALA A 393 32.36 16.43 -9.76
N LEU A 394 31.27 15.75 -9.42
CA LEU A 394 30.43 14.97 -10.33
C LEU A 394 29.28 15.77 -10.96
N ILE A 395 29.09 17.02 -10.55
CA ILE A 395 27.95 17.85 -11.01
C ILE A 395 28.35 18.65 -12.24
N ASP A 396 27.75 18.28 -13.38
CA ASP A 396 27.94 18.94 -14.67
C ASP A 396 27.14 20.25 -14.78
N ALA A 397 26.03 20.38 -14.07
CA ALA A 397 25.14 21.53 -14.16
C ALA A 397 25.75 22.75 -13.41
N PRO A 398 26.09 23.85 -14.12
CA PRO A 398 26.86 24.95 -13.52
C PRO A 398 26.08 25.71 -12.43
N GLN A 399 24.77 25.86 -12.60
CA GLN A 399 23.90 26.55 -11.64
C GLN A 399 23.75 25.75 -10.33
N GLU A 400 23.43 24.46 -10.43
CA GLU A 400 23.32 23.54 -9.28
C GLU A 400 24.67 23.43 -8.55
N ARG A 401 25.78 23.41 -9.30
CA ARG A 401 27.13 23.43 -8.76
C ARG A 401 27.44 24.70 -7.94
N LEU A 402 27.05 25.88 -8.42
CA LEU A 402 27.25 27.15 -7.70
C LEU A 402 26.44 27.19 -6.40
N GLU A 403 25.19 26.72 -6.43
CA GLU A 403 24.33 26.65 -5.24
C GLU A 403 24.92 25.72 -4.18
N ILE A 404 25.42 24.55 -4.59
CA ILE A 404 26.07 23.59 -3.70
C ILE A 404 27.38 24.13 -3.13
N MET A 405 28.20 24.82 -3.95
CA MET A 405 29.41 25.49 -3.45
C MET A 405 29.08 26.52 -2.36
N ALA A 406 28.01 27.29 -2.54
CA ALA A 406 27.56 28.25 -1.54
C ALA A 406 27.10 27.57 -0.24
N LEU A 407 26.41 26.42 -0.33
CA LEU A 407 26.00 25.63 0.83
C LEU A 407 27.20 25.10 1.62
N ILE A 408 28.20 24.52 0.94
CA ILE A 408 29.43 24.02 1.56
C ILE A 408 30.20 25.16 2.22
N ALA A 409 30.36 26.30 1.54
CA ALA A 409 31.03 27.48 2.10
C ALA A 409 30.31 28.02 3.35
N LYS A 410 28.98 28.05 3.34
CA LYS A 410 28.16 28.45 4.49
C LYS A 410 28.35 27.49 5.68
N HIS A 411 28.41 26.18 5.43
CA HIS A 411 28.68 25.19 6.47
C HIS A 411 30.06 25.39 7.12
N HIS A 412 31.10 25.64 6.32
CA HIS A 412 32.43 25.96 6.85
C HIS A 412 32.47 27.27 7.64
N ALA A 413 31.76 28.30 7.20
CA ALA A 413 31.67 29.58 7.90
C ALA A 413 30.87 29.49 9.22
N SER A 414 29.94 28.55 9.32
CA SER A 414 29.14 28.28 10.52
C SER A 414 29.92 27.59 11.64
N GLY A 415 31.18 27.17 11.39
CA GLY A 415 31.96 26.37 12.33
C GLY A 415 31.36 24.97 12.49
N GLY A 416 31.80 24.02 11.66
CA GLY A 416 31.36 22.63 11.71
C GLY A 416 31.41 22.08 13.14
N GLY A 417 30.30 21.52 13.60
CA GLY A 417 30.15 21.03 14.96
C GLY A 417 28.80 21.36 15.58
N SER A 418 27.80 20.52 15.33
CA SER A 418 26.80 20.23 16.36
C SER A 418 27.46 19.39 17.45
N SER A 419 28.40 19.99 18.18
CA SER A 419 28.96 19.41 19.40
C SER A 419 27.82 19.36 20.43
N GLU A 420 27.52 18.13 20.85
CA GLU A 420 26.90 17.77 22.14
C GLU A 420 26.11 18.89 22.84
N ARG A 421 24.78 18.84 22.73
CA ARG A 421 23.94 19.33 23.83
C ARG A 421 24.11 18.35 25.00
N GLU A 422 25.24 18.43 25.69
CA GLU A 422 25.33 17.98 27.07
C GLU A 422 24.26 18.74 27.85
N ILE A 423 23.27 17.98 28.32
CA ILE A 423 22.30 18.41 29.31
C ILE A 423 23.09 18.59 30.62
N SER A 424 23.72 19.75 30.77
CA SER A 424 24.22 20.22 32.05
C SER A 424 22.99 20.61 32.89
N MET A 425 22.52 19.68 33.71
CA MET A 425 21.59 20.02 34.79
C MET A 425 22.34 20.83 35.85
N PRO A 426 21.80 21.97 36.30
CA PRO A 426 22.40 22.71 37.39
C PRO A 426 22.14 21.96 38.70
N VAL A 427 23.18 21.33 39.24
CA VAL A 427 23.24 21.01 40.67
C VAL A 427 23.55 22.31 41.39
N THR A 428 22.64 22.79 42.22
CA THR A 428 22.93 23.77 43.28
C THR A 428 21.98 23.54 44.47
N PRO A 429 22.39 24.01 45.67
CA PRO A 429 22.78 23.16 46.80
C PRO A 429 21.68 22.74 47.77
#